data_AF-W2MGQ7-F1
#
_entry.id   AF-W2MGQ7-F1
#
_cell.length_a   1.000
_cell.length_b   1.000
_cell.length_c   1.000
_cell.angle_alpha   90.00
_cell.angle_beta   90.00
_cell.angle_gamma   90.00
#
_symmetry.space_group_name_H-M   'P 1'
#
loop_
_entity.id
_entity.type
_entity.pdbx_description
1 polymer ?
#
loop_
_entity_poly.entity_id
_entity_poly.type
_entity_poly.pdbx_seq_one_letter_code
_entity_poly.pdbx_strand_id
1 'polypeptide(L)'
;MKGQYVQHALVENESHACMKDAIGAFKENNPTWDAIRAIMTDKNFRESSLLKRTFPLALPLEEVFTEYNRGLRYLYYILDGFDEKEELPDPKHPLLVYFIRNWHSCKEMWAVYERGHLPHLGNPTNN
;
A
#
# COMPACT_ATOMS: atom_id res chain seq x y z
N MET A 1 13.63 3.41 -13.43
CA MET A 1 14.56 3.32 -12.27
C MET A 1 14.79 1.83 -11.98
N LYS A 2 16.02 1.40 -11.69
CA LYS A 2 16.26 0.03 -11.21
C LYS A 2 15.98 -0.01 -9.71
N GLY A 3 15.14 -0.92 -9.24
CA GLY A 3 14.92 -1.14 -7.81
C GLY A 3 16.23 -1.57 -7.14
N GLN A 4 16.54 -0.99 -5.98
CA GLN A 4 17.71 -1.34 -5.19
C GLN A 4 17.28 -2.24 -4.03
N TYR A 5 17.96 -3.38 -3.86
CA TYR A 5 17.74 -4.26 -2.72
C TYR A 5 18.45 -3.66 -1.50
N VAL A 6 17.70 -3.34 -0.45
CA VAL A 6 18.19 -2.54 0.68
C VAL A 6 18.67 -3.42 1.83
N GLN A 7 17.89 -4.40 2.28
CA GLN A 7 18.26 -5.25 3.42
C GLN A 7 17.38 -6.50 3.53
N HIS A 8 17.96 -7.61 3.99
CA HIS A 8 17.23 -8.77 4.51
C HIS A 8 17.53 -8.93 6.00
N ALA A 9 16.55 -9.30 6.80
CA ALA A 9 16.73 -9.69 8.19
C ALA A 9 15.86 -10.89 8.52
N LEU A 10 16.41 -11.85 9.26
CA LEU A 10 15.61 -12.89 9.90
C LEU A 10 15.01 -12.27 11.17
N VAL A 11 13.69 -12.33 11.27
CA VAL A 11 12.93 -11.85 12.43
C VAL A 11 12.32 -13.08 13.09
N GLU A 12 12.54 -13.23 14.40
CA GLU A 12 12.10 -14.42 15.14
C GLU A 12 10.58 -14.54 15.18
N ASN A 13 9.87 -13.42 15.38
CA ASN A 13 8.42 -13.34 15.41
C ASN A 13 7.96 -11.87 15.26
N GLU A 14 6.64 -11.66 15.10
CA GLU A 14 6.06 -10.32 15.01
C GLU A 14 5.76 -9.67 16.38
N SER A 15 6.41 -10.11 17.47
CA SER A 15 6.20 -9.44 18.76
C SER A 15 6.68 -7.99 18.71
N HIS A 16 6.08 -7.14 19.54
CA HIS A 16 6.43 -5.73 19.63
C HIS A 16 7.93 -5.49 19.83
N ALA A 17 8.58 -6.27 20.70
CA ALA A 17 10.00 -6.15 20.96
C ALA A 17 10.83 -6.52 19.72
N CYS A 18 10.53 -7.66 19.09
CA CYS A 18 11.23 -8.15 17.92
C CYS A 18 11.10 -7.17 16.73
N MET A 19 9.90 -6.64 16.49
CA MET A 19 9.69 -5.65 15.43
C MET A 19 10.38 -4.31 15.70
N LYS A 20 10.46 -3.89 16.97
CA LYS A 20 11.18 -2.67 17.36
C LYS A 20 12.68 -2.82 17.10
N ASP A 21 13.25 -3.97 17.45
CA ASP A 21 14.66 -4.27 17.23
C ASP A 21 14.96 -4.38 15.73
N ALA A 22 14.09 -5.04 14.96
CA ALA A 22 14.20 -5.14 13.50
C ALA A 22 14.18 -3.75 12.83
N ILE A 23 13.27 -2.86 13.25
CA ILE A 23 13.21 -1.47 12.73
C ILE A 23 14.46 -0.68 13.14
N GLY A 24 14.97 -0.88 14.37
CA GLY A 24 16.21 -0.26 14.84
C GLY A 24 17.39 -0.64 13.94
N ALA A 25 17.60 -1.94 13.75
CA ALA A 25 18.64 -2.47 12.87
C ALA A 25 18.48 -1.97 11.42
N PHE A 26 17.24 -1.88 10.91
CA PHE A 26 16.99 -1.33 9.57
C PHE A 26 17.47 0.13 9.46
N LYS A 27 17.12 0.98 10.43
CA LYS A 27 17.49 2.40 10.39
C LYS A 27 18.99 2.63 10.55
N GLU A 28 19.65 1.83 11.38
CA GLU A 28 21.11 1.88 11.56
C GLU A 28 21.85 1.57 10.26
N ASN A 29 21.33 0.64 9.46
CA ASN A 29 21.97 0.22 8.20
C ASN A 29 21.54 1.05 6.99
N ASN A 30 20.48 1.85 7.10
CA ASN A 30 19.93 2.64 5.99
C ASN A 30 19.75 4.10 6.38
N PRO A 31 20.81 4.94 6.31
CA PRO A 31 20.77 6.33 6.77
C PRO A 31 19.69 7.20 6.10
N THR A 32 19.24 6.83 4.90
CA THR A 32 18.17 7.52 4.14
C THR A 32 16.79 6.92 4.39
N TRP A 33 16.57 6.22 5.50
CA TRP A 33 15.28 5.61 5.86
C TRP A 33 14.15 6.65 5.97
N ASP A 34 14.48 7.90 6.23
CA ASP A 34 13.56 9.04 6.33
C ASP A 34 12.96 9.45 4.97
N ALA A 35 13.59 9.05 3.86
CA ALA A 35 13.06 9.23 2.51
C ALA A 35 11.96 8.22 2.15
N ILE A 36 11.72 7.20 2.98
CA ILE A 36 10.69 6.17 2.72
C ILE A 36 9.30 6.80 2.79
N ARG A 37 8.51 6.58 1.73
CA ARG A 37 7.13 7.11 1.62
C ARG A 37 6.04 6.05 1.66
N ALA A 38 6.40 4.79 1.50
CA ALA A 38 5.45 3.68 1.53
C ALA A 38 6.10 2.47 2.20
N ILE A 39 5.31 1.75 3.00
CA ILE A 39 5.70 0.49 3.64
C ILE A 39 4.63 -0.55 3.32
N MET A 40 5.05 -1.70 2.81
CA MET A 40 4.16 -2.83 2.52
C MET A 40 4.30 -3.88 3.60
N THR A 41 3.18 -4.37 4.11
CA THR A 41 3.11 -5.44 5.10
C THR A 41 2.18 -6.53 4.62
N ASP A 42 2.28 -7.71 5.25
CA ASP A 42 1.24 -8.73 5.10
C ASP A 42 -0.10 -8.25 5.67
N LYS A 43 -1.20 -8.84 5.19
CA LYS A 43 -2.57 -8.55 5.63
C LYS A 43 -2.76 -8.69 7.14
N ASN A 44 -2.07 -9.64 7.77
CA ASN A 44 -2.26 -9.98 9.18
C ASN A 44 -1.17 -9.38 10.09
N PHE A 45 -0.38 -8.42 9.59
CA PHE A 45 0.72 -7.82 10.33
C PHE A 45 0.23 -7.03 11.54
N ARG A 46 0.66 -7.44 12.74
CA ARG A 46 0.08 -6.96 14.00
C ARG A 46 0.65 -5.64 14.53
N GLU A 47 1.84 -5.26 14.08
CA GLU A 47 2.59 -4.11 14.60
C GLU A 47 2.48 -2.86 13.70
N SER A 48 1.35 -2.68 13.01
CA SER A 48 1.12 -1.53 12.12
C SER A 48 1.24 -0.19 12.85
N SER A 49 0.80 -0.13 14.12
CA SER A 49 0.92 1.06 14.97
C SER A 49 2.38 1.46 15.24
N LEU A 50 3.26 0.47 15.38
CA LEU A 50 4.71 0.68 15.52
C LEU A 50 5.31 1.26 14.24
N LEU A 51 4.89 0.79 13.06
CA LEU A 51 5.34 1.34 11.78
C LEU A 51 4.92 2.79 11.60
N LYS A 52 3.65 3.14 11.88
CA LYS A 52 3.17 4.53 11.82
C LYS A 52 3.99 5.46 12.72
N ARG A 53 4.30 5.00 13.94
CA ARG A 53 5.11 5.77 14.89
C ARG A 53 6.57 5.92 14.43
N THR A 54 7.14 4.89 13.83
CA THR A 54 8.57 4.86 13.48
C THR A 54 8.86 5.45 12.11
N PHE A 55 7.90 5.44 11.19
CA PHE A 55 7.99 6.03 9.85
C PHE A 55 6.83 6.99 9.62
N PRO A 56 6.79 8.13 10.34
CA PRO A 56 5.65 9.06 10.28
C PRO A 56 5.43 9.69 8.90
N LEU A 57 6.45 9.66 8.04
CA LEU A 57 6.41 10.18 6.67
C LEU A 57 6.04 9.12 5.63
N ALA A 58 5.97 7.85 6.04
CA ALA A 58 5.57 6.75 5.18
C ALA A 58 4.08 6.48 5.41
N LEU A 59 3.28 6.62 4.36
CA LEU A 59 1.87 6.24 4.41
C LEU A 59 1.78 4.71 4.45
N PRO A 60 1.09 4.12 5.44
CA PRO A 60 0.69 2.71 5.38
C PRO A 60 -0.17 2.48 4.13
N LEU A 61 0.05 1.40 3.39
CA LEU A 61 -0.73 1.15 2.17
C LEU A 61 -2.25 1.05 2.41
N GLU A 62 -2.70 0.71 3.61
CA GLU A 62 -4.13 0.79 3.98
C GLU A 62 -4.70 2.21 3.86
N GLU A 63 -3.91 3.23 4.21
CA GLU A 63 -4.27 4.64 4.02
C GLU A 63 -4.22 5.03 2.54
N VAL A 64 -3.29 4.47 1.75
CA VAL A 64 -3.25 4.67 0.29
C VAL A 64 -4.50 4.08 -0.38
N PHE A 65 -4.93 2.87 0.02
CA PHE A 65 -6.18 2.29 -0.43
C PHE A 65 -7.40 3.11 0.04
N THR A 66 -7.33 3.70 1.23
CA THR A 66 -8.39 4.56 1.77
C THR A 66 -8.51 5.86 0.95
N GLU A 67 -7.39 6.52 0.64
CA GLU A 67 -7.35 7.71 -0.20
C GLU A 67 -7.74 7.41 -1.66
N TYR A 68 -7.33 6.26 -2.21
CA TYR A 68 -7.81 5.81 -3.51
C TYR A 68 -9.33 5.62 -3.53
N ASN A 69 -9.89 4.93 -2.54
CA ASN A 69 -11.33 4.70 -2.43
C ASN A 69 -12.10 6.02 -2.22
N ARG A 70 -11.52 6.97 -1.48
CA ARG A 70 -12.07 8.31 -1.30
C ARG A 70 -12.08 9.10 -2.60
N GLY A 71 -10.98 9.10 -3.34
CA GLY A 71 -10.89 9.72 -4.66
C GLY A 71 -11.86 9.10 -5.68
N LEU A 72 -12.02 7.78 -5.64
CA LEU A 72 -12.99 7.07 -6.47
C LEU A 72 -14.43 7.51 -6.15
N ARG A 73 -14.79 7.58 -4.87
CA ARG A 73 -16.13 8.06 -4.44
C ARG A 73 -16.38 9.51 -4.85
N TYR A 74 -15.36 10.37 -4.72
CA TYR A 74 -15.46 11.76 -5.18
C TYR A 74 -15.67 11.86 -6.70
N LEU A 75 -15.06 10.97 -7.48
CA LEU A 75 -15.28 10.92 -8.92
C LEU A 75 -16.71 10.48 -9.27
N TYR A 76 -17.28 9.52 -8.54
CA TYR A 76 -18.70 9.15 -8.64
C TYR A 76 -19.63 10.31 -8.28
N TYR A 77 -19.31 11.07 -7.24
CA TYR A 77 -20.06 12.26 -6.86
C TYR A 77 -20.07 13.32 -7.96
N ILE A 78 -18.90 13.64 -8.53
CA ILE A 78 -18.80 14.67 -9.58
C ILE A 78 -19.49 14.25 -10.87
N LEU A 79 -19.29 13.00 -11.31
CA LEU A 79 -19.70 12.57 -12.65
C LEU A 79 -21.10 11.98 -12.70
N ASP A 80 -21.51 11.28 -11.64
CA ASP A 80 -22.80 10.57 -11.56
C ASP A 80 -23.73 11.14 -10.48
N GLY A 81 -23.30 12.13 -9.70
CA GLY A 81 -24.12 12.78 -8.66
C GLY A 81 -24.40 11.90 -7.43
N PHE A 82 -23.59 10.86 -7.21
CA PHE A 82 -23.85 9.87 -6.15
C PHE A 82 -23.15 10.23 -4.84
N ASP A 83 -23.90 10.25 -3.73
CA ASP A 83 -23.38 10.48 -2.38
C ASP A 83 -23.33 9.21 -1.51
N GLU A 84 -22.62 9.30 -0.38
CA GLU A 84 -21.57 8.35 -0.01
C GLU A 84 -21.97 7.08 0.77
N LYS A 85 -23.22 6.59 0.70
CA LYS A 85 -23.72 5.68 1.77
C LYS A 85 -23.87 4.19 1.48
N GLU A 86 -23.67 3.71 0.25
CA GLU A 86 -23.83 2.28 -0.08
C GLU A 86 -22.72 1.75 -1.01
N GLU A 87 -22.85 0.50 -1.48
CA GLU A 87 -22.02 -0.06 -2.54
C GLU A 87 -22.01 0.87 -3.76
N LEU A 88 -20.85 0.99 -4.42
CA LEU A 88 -20.72 1.85 -5.60
C LEU A 88 -21.64 1.31 -6.71
N PRO A 89 -22.55 2.14 -7.28
CA PRO A 89 -23.45 1.71 -8.32
C PRO A 89 -22.69 1.50 -9.65
N ASP A 90 -23.40 0.93 -10.63
CA ASP A 90 -22.90 0.88 -12.00
C ASP A 90 -22.66 2.31 -12.53
N PRO A 91 -21.48 2.59 -13.12
CA PRO A 91 -21.14 3.91 -13.61
C PRO A 91 -22.00 4.28 -14.82
N LYS A 92 -22.50 5.52 -14.86
CA LYS A 92 -23.36 6.03 -15.95
C LYS A 92 -22.61 6.97 -16.87
N HIS A 93 -21.79 7.86 -16.32
CA HIS A 93 -21.07 8.83 -17.12
C HIS A 93 -20.02 8.15 -18.02
N PRO A 94 -19.93 8.47 -19.32
CA PRO A 94 -19.01 7.81 -20.24
C PRO A 94 -17.54 7.82 -19.79
N LEU A 95 -17.08 8.91 -19.16
CA LEU A 95 -15.73 8.99 -18.58
C LEU A 95 -15.56 8.04 -17.39
N LEU A 96 -16.58 7.90 -16.55
CA LEU A 96 -16.52 7.00 -15.40
C LEU A 96 -16.60 5.54 -15.83
N VAL A 97 -17.45 5.21 -16.81
CA VAL A 97 -17.49 3.89 -17.44
C VAL A 97 -16.12 3.51 -18.02
N TYR A 98 -15.50 4.43 -18.75
CA TYR A 98 -14.16 4.22 -19.28
C TYR A 98 -13.13 4.03 -18.16
N PHE A 99 -13.17 4.88 -17.14
CA PHE A 99 -12.25 4.79 -16.01
C PHE A 99 -12.41 3.46 -15.25
N ILE A 100 -13.64 3.01 -14.97
CA ILE A 100 -13.86 1.73 -14.29
C ILE A 100 -13.36 0.57 -15.15
N ARG A 101 -13.71 0.57 -16.45
CA ARG A 101 -13.39 -0.54 -17.35
C ARG A 101 -11.90 -0.68 -17.64
N ASN A 102 -11.18 0.41 -17.83
CA ASN A 102 -9.80 0.38 -18.32
C ASN A 102 -8.78 0.74 -17.22
N TRP A 103 -9.22 1.48 -16.20
CA TRP A 103 -8.40 1.88 -15.07
C TRP A 103 -8.73 0.97 -13.86
N HIS A 104 -9.87 1.15 -13.21
CA HIS A 104 -10.18 0.47 -11.93
C HIS A 104 -10.10 -1.07 -11.99
N SER A 105 -10.56 -1.68 -13.08
CA SER A 105 -10.54 -3.14 -13.30
C SER A 105 -9.14 -3.76 -13.25
N CYS A 106 -8.11 -2.94 -13.49
CA CYS A 106 -6.72 -3.35 -13.57
C CYS A 106 -5.87 -2.74 -12.44
N LYS A 107 -6.51 -2.17 -11.40
CA LYS A 107 -5.83 -1.53 -10.25
C LYS A 107 -4.86 -2.48 -9.54
N GLU A 108 -5.20 -3.77 -9.48
CA GLU A 108 -4.34 -4.81 -8.93
C GLU A 108 -3.07 -4.98 -9.77
N MET A 109 -3.17 -4.88 -11.09
CA MET A 109 -2.01 -4.91 -11.99
C MET A 109 -1.13 -3.69 -11.84
N TRP A 110 -1.63 -2.50 -11.46
CA TRP A 110 -0.73 -1.38 -11.15
C TRP A 110 -0.10 -1.50 -9.78
N ALA A 111 -0.84 -1.99 -8.78
CA ALA A 111 -0.25 -2.34 -7.49
C ALA A 111 0.79 -3.48 -7.65
N VAL A 112 0.59 -4.39 -8.60
CA VAL A 112 1.55 -5.43 -8.99
C VAL A 112 2.67 -4.87 -9.87
N TYR A 113 2.42 -3.91 -10.75
CA TYR A 113 3.42 -3.26 -11.60
C TYR A 113 4.40 -2.43 -10.75
N GLU A 114 3.89 -1.66 -9.79
CA GLU A 114 4.69 -1.01 -8.76
C GLU A 114 5.46 -2.04 -7.91
N ARG A 115 4.89 -3.23 -7.65
CA ARG A 115 5.61 -4.36 -7.00
C ARG A 115 6.63 -5.05 -7.90
N GLY A 116 6.44 -5.10 -9.21
CA GLY A 116 7.33 -5.78 -10.15
C GLY A 116 8.66 -5.05 -10.34
N HIS A 117 8.67 -3.73 -10.07
CA HIS A 117 9.90 -2.93 -10.01
C HIS A 117 10.56 -2.95 -8.63
N LEU A 118 9.89 -3.53 -7.63
CA LEU A 118 10.45 -3.75 -6.30
C LEU A 118 11.07 -5.14 -6.24
N PRO A 119 12.30 -5.26 -5.70
CA PRO A 119 12.90 -6.56 -5.52
C PRO A 119 12.03 -7.44 -4.61
N HIS A 120 11.52 -8.55 -5.14
CA HIS A 120 10.66 -9.48 -4.41
C HIS A 120 11.31 -10.86 -4.29
N LEU A 121 11.05 -11.56 -3.17
CA LEU A 121 11.69 -12.83 -2.81
C LEU A 121 11.22 -14.05 -3.63
N GLY A 122 10.37 -13.87 -4.66
CA GLY A 122 9.98 -14.94 -5.56
C GLY A 122 9.19 -16.09 -4.91
N ASN A 123 8.66 -15.89 -3.70
CA ASN A 123 7.90 -16.91 -2.99
C ASN A 123 6.41 -16.55 -2.98
N PRO A 124 5.55 -17.24 -3.75
CA PRO A 124 4.11 -17.18 -3.53
C PRO A 124 3.81 -18.01 -2.28
N THR A 125 3.82 -17.39 -1.10
CA THR A 125 3.33 -18.08 0.11
C THR A 125 1.82 -18.17 0.05
N ASN A 126 1.32 -19.25 -0.54
CA ASN A 126 0.05 -19.84 -0.18
C ASN A 126 0.24 -20.67 1.09
N ASN A 127 -0.40 -20.24 2.18
CA ASN A 127 -0.86 -21.17 3.21
C ASN A 127 -2.32 -21.46 2.93
#